data_AF-F7KP96-F1
#
_entry.id   AF-F7KP96-F1
#
_cell.length_a   1.000
_cell.length_b   1.000
_cell.length_c   1.000
_cell.angle_alpha   90.00
_cell.angle_beta   90.00
_cell.angle_gamma   90.00
#
_symmetry.space_group_name_H-M   'P 1'
#
loop_
_entity.id
_entity.type
_entity.pdbx_description
1 polymer ?
#
loop_
_entity_poly.entity_id
_entity_poly.type
_entity_poly.pdbx_seq_one_letter_code
_entity_poly.pdbx_strand_id
1 'polypeptide(L)' 'MRDALENITLLQKRMNELQLENQILKGILERSGISYINELKKYQYQEKTGLWEENQGGRIKAYRKEIHRRSRLFSAV' A
#
# COMPACT_ATOMS: atom_id res chain seq x y z
N MET A 1 -10.51 6.26 19.75
CA MET A 1 -9.20 5.69 19.31
C MET A 1 -9.32 4.20 19.60
N ARG A 2 -9.06 3.30 18.63
CA ARG A 2 -9.14 1.85 18.90
C ARG A 2 -8.08 1.46 19.92
N ASP A 3 -8.43 0.52 20.81
CA ASP A 3 -7.50 0.00 21.81
C ASP A 3 -6.28 -0.62 21.11
N ALA A 4 -5.09 -0.43 21.67
CA ALA A 4 -3.87 -1.02 21.17
C ALA A 4 -3.97 -2.55 21.10
N LEU A 5 -4.65 -3.17 22.07
CA LEU A 5 -4.85 -4.62 22.10
C LEU A 5 -5.71 -5.10 20.92
N GLU A 6 -6.83 -4.42 20.65
CA GLU A 6 -7.70 -4.74 19.50
C GLU A 6 -6.96 -4.60 18.17
N ASN A 7 -6.11 -3.57 18.03
CA ASN A 7 -5.30 -3.38 16.83
C ASN A 7 -4.28 -4.51 16.66
N ILE A 8 -3.62 -4.95 17.74
CA ILE A 8 -2.68 -6.07 17.70
C ILE A 8 -3.39 -7.35 17.28
N THR A 9 -4.54 -7.66 17.88
CA THR A 9 -5.31 -8.87 17.53
C THR A 9 -5.76 -8.86 16.07
N LEU A 10 -6.21 -7.71 15.55
CA LEU A 10 -6.59 -7.57 14.15
C LEU A 10 -5.39 -7.78 13.21
N LEU A 11 -4.23 -7.21 13.54
CA LEU A 11 -3.01 -7.38 12.75
C LEU A 11 -2.53 -8.84 12.76
N GLN A 12 -2.60 -9.51 13.92
CA GLN A 12 -2.28 -10.94 14.03
C GLN A 12 -3.19 -11.78 13.13
N LYS A 13 -4.50 -11.53 13.15
CA LYS A 13 -5.44 -12.25 12.28
C LYS A 13 -5.11 -12.07 10.81
N ARG A 14 -4.86 -10.83 10.38
CA ARG A 14 -4.48 -10.52 9.00
C ARG A 14 -3.15 -11.16 8.60
N MET A 15 -2.17 -11.16 9.50
CA MET A 15 -0.88 -11.81 9.27
C MET A 15 -1.07 -13.31 9.01
N ASN A 16 -1.90 -13.97 9.81
CA ASN A 16 -2.20 -15.40 9.66
C ASN A 16 -2.90 -15.69 8.33
N GLU A 17 -3.89 -14.88 7.94
CA GLU A 17 -4.59 -15.01 6.66
C GLU A 17 -3.62 -14.87 5.47
N LEU A 18 -2.74 -13.86 5.51
CA LEU A 18 -1.73 -13.64 4.48
C LEU A 18 -0.69 -14.78 4.42
N GLN A 19 -0.32 -15.34 5.56
CA GLN A 19 0.59 -16.50 5.60
C GLN A 19 -0.05 -17.73 4.96
N LEU A 20 -1.34 -17.98 5.21
CA LEU A 20 -2.07 -19.08 4.59
C LEU A 20 -2.18 -18.88 3.07
N GLU A 21 -2.57 -17.69 2.63
CA GLU A 21 -2.67 -17.36 1.20
C GLU A 21 -1.31 -17.56 0.50
N ASN A 22 -0.23 -17.11 1.14
CA ASN A 22 1.13 -17.28 0.62
C ASN A 22 1.52 -18.77 0.46
N GLN A 23 1.17 -19.62 1.43
CA GLN A 23 1.39 -21.06 1.32
C GLN A 23 0.62 -21.69 0.16
N ILE A 24 -0.65 -21.30 -0.03
CA ILE A 24 -1.48 -21.77 -1.15
C ILE A 24 -0.86 -21.35 -2.48
N LEU A 25 -0.46 -20.09 -2.62
CA LEU A 25 0.17 -19.56 -3.83
C LEU A 25 1.48 -20.28 -4.15
N LYS A 26 2.33 -20.50 -3.14
CA LYS A 26 3.56 -21.29 -3.29
C LYS A 26 3.25 -22.69 -3.83
N GLY A 27 2.25 -23.37 -3.28
CA GLY A 27 1.84 -24.69 -3.74
C GLY A 27 1.29 -24.70 -5.16
N ILE A 28 0.56 -23.66 -5.58
CA ILE A 28 0.10 -23.52 -6.98
C ILE A 28 1.30 -23.41 -7.93
N LEU A 29 2.26 -22.55 -7.61
CA LEU A 29 3.43 -22.32 -8.44
C LEU A 29 4.30 -23.59 -8.56
N GLU A 30 4.53 -24.28 -7.44
CA GLU A 30 5.27 -25.54 -7.42
C GLU A 30 4.61 -26.60 -8.31
N ARG A 31 3.27 -26.75 -8.26
CA ARG A 31 2.52 -27.67 -9.15
C ARG A 31 2.60 -27.29 -10.62
N SER A 32 2.75 -26.01 -10.93
CA SER A 32 2.94 -25.51 -12.29
C SER A 32 4.41 -25.52 -12.76
N GLY A 33 5.34 -26.01 -11.94
CA GLY A 33 6.77 -25.99 -12.25
C GLY A 33 7.40 -24.60 -12.21
N ILE A 34 6.72 -23.62 -11.62
CA ILE A 34 7.17 -22.23 -11.50
C ILE A 34 7.85 -22.03 -10.15
N SER A 35 9.07 -21.49 -10.15
CA SER A 35 9.80 -21.21 -8.91
C SER A 35 9.24 -19.98 -8.20
N TYR A 36 8.65 -20.18 -7.02
CA TYR A 36 8.14 -19.12 -6.15
C TYR A 36 9.20 -18.04 -5.84
N ILE A 37 10.45 -18.44 -5.58
CA ILE A 37 11.54 -17.50 -5.28
C ILE A 37 11.87 -16.63 -6.50
N ASN A 38 11.83 -17.20 -7.71
CA ASN A 38 12.11 -16.42 -8.93
C ASN A 38 10.98 -15.43 -9.22
N GLU A 39 9.72 -15.80 -8.97
CA GLU A 39 8.60 -14.87 -9.05
C GLU A 39 8.72 -13.74 -8.02
N LEU A 40 9.07 -14.05 -6.76
CA LEU A 40 9.32 -13.03 -5.73
C LEU A 40 10.39 -12.02 -6.15
N LYS A 41 11.48 -12.47 -6.78
CA LYS A 41 12.55 -11.58 -7.26
C LYS A 41 12.06 -10.54 -8.27
N LYS A 42 11.05 -10.86 -9.09
CA LYS A 42 10.44 -9.89 -10.03
C LYS A 42 9.76 -8.74 -9.30
N TYR A 43 9.22 -8.99 -8.10
CA TYR A 43 8.59 -7.97 -7.28
C TYR A 43 9.57 -7.24 -6.36
N GLN A 44 10.70 -7.85 -6.02
CA GLN A 44 11.77 -7.19 -5.26
C GLN A 44 12.50 -6.11 -6.08
N TYR A 45 12.42 -6.16 -7.41
CA TYR A 45 12.98 -5.13 -8.30
C TYR A 45 11.90 -4.13 -8.78
N GLN A 46 11.44 -3.29 -7.85
CA GLN A 46 10.79 -2.01 -8.16
C GLN A 46 11.36 -0.86 -7.35
N GLU A 47 12.67 -0.84 -7.13
CA GLU A 47 13.36 0.44 -7.06
C GLU A 47 13.44 0.97 -8.51
N LYS A 48 12.28 1.30 -9.10
CA LYS A 48 12.28 2.46 -9.98
C LYS A 48 12.66 3.57 -9.02
N THR A 49 13.93 3.98 -9.01
CA THR A 49 14.26 5.38 -8.83
C THR A 49 13.24 6.13 -9.66
N GLY A 50 12.16 6.59 -9.02
CA GLY A 50 11.20 7.45 -9.68
C GLY A 50 12.06 8.56 -10.22
N LEU A 51 12.10 8.71 -11.55
CA LEU A 51 12.79 9.83 -12.16
C LEU A 51 12.34 11.05 -11.37
N TRP A 52 13.30 11.81 -10.82
CA TRP A 52 12.99 13.05 -10.15
C TRP A 52 12.22 13.91 -11.15
N GLU A 53 10.90 14.01 -10.97
CA GLU A 53 10.05 14.88 -11.76
C GLU A 53 10.00 16.22 -11.03
N GLU A 54 10.39 17.30 -11.71
CA GLU A 54 10.42 18.66 -11.15
C GLU A 54 9.06 19.08 -10.55
N ASN A 55 7.98 18.46 -11.01
CA ASN A 55 6.62 18.69 -10.55
C ASN A 55 6.03 17.56 -9.66
N GLN A 56 6.86 16.77 -8.98
CA GLN A 56 6.36 15.74 -8.03
C GLN A 56 5.33 16.29 -7.01
N GLY A 57 5.49 17.55 -6.61
CA GLY A 57 4.56 18.25 -5.71
C GLY A 57 3.33 18.88 -6.37
N GLY A 58 3.14 18.77 -7.70
CA GLY A 58 2.05 19.43 -8.43
C GLY A 58 0.66 19.00 -7.95
N ARG A 59 0.50 17.70 -7.65
CA ARG A 59 -0.74 17.15 -7.08
C ARG A 59 -1.03 17.75 -5.69
N ILE A 60 0.00 17.93 -4.86
CA ILE A 60 -0.12 18.53 -3.53
C ILE A 60 -0.56 20.00 -3.61
N LYS A 61 -0.02 20.77 -4.57
CA LYS A 61 -0.42 22.17 -4.82
C LYS A 61 -1.90 22.30 -5.20
N ALA A 62 -2.44 21.37 -6.00
CA ALA A 62 -3.85 21.36 -6.37
C ALA A 62 -4.77 21.13 -5.16
N TYR A 63 -4.45 20.14 -4.32
CA TYR A 63 -5.19 19.89 -3.08
C TYR A 63 -5.12 21.07 -2.10
N ARG A 64 -3.98 21.77 -2.02
CA ARG A 64 -3.85 22.98 -1.18
C ARG A 64 -4.86 24.06 -1.59
N LYS A 65 -4.99 24.35 -2.88
CA LYS A 65 -5.94 25.38 -3.36
C LYS A 65 -7.39 24.99 -3.05
N GLU A 66 -7.74 23.72 -3.23
CA GLU A 66 -9.09 23.22 -2.98
C GLU A 66 -9.45 23.23 -1.49
N ILE A 67 -8.51 22.86 -0.60
CA ILE A 67 -8.70 22.95 0.85
C ILE A 67 -8.93 24.41 1.30
N HIS A 68 -8.16 25.37 0.76
CA HIS A 68 -8.35 26.79 1.09
C HIS A 68 -9.69 27.33 0.56
N ARG A 69 -10.11 26.91 -0.63
CA ARG A 69 -11.43 27.27 -1.20
C ARG A 69 -12.57 26.75 -0.32
N ARG A 70 -12.51 25.48 0.09
CA ARG A 70 -13.52 24.86 0.96
C ARG A 70 -13.53 25.47 2.36
N SER A 71 -12.36 25.80 2.92
CA SER A 71 -12.26 26.48 4.22
C SER A 71 -12.92 27.87 4.18
N ARG A 72 -12.70 28.68 3.14
CA ARG A 72 -13.35 29.99 2.99
C ARG A 72 -14.88 29.90 2.84
N LEU A 73 -15.37 28.89 2.13
CA LEU A 73 -16.81 28.66 2.00
C LEU A 73 -17.45 28.28 3.34
N PHE A 74 -16.70 27.60 4.21
CA PHE A 74 -17.17 27.17 5.52
C PHE A 74 -17.17 28.30 6.56
N SER A 75 -16.30 29.31 6.42
CA SER A 75 -16.24 30.47 7.31
C SER A 75 -17.06 31.68 6.83
N ALA A 76 -17.78 31.56 5.72
CA ALA A 76 -18.70 32.57 5.19
C ALA A 76 -20.19 32.27 5.49
N VAL A 77 -20.45 31.26 6.32
CA VAL A 77 -21.76 30.87 6.87
C VAL A 77 -21.71 31.08 8.38
#